data_AF-A0A7W0PG34-F1
#
_entry.id   AF-A0A7W0PG34-F1
#
_cell.length_a   1.000
_cell.length_b   1.000
_cell.length_c   1.000
_cell.angle_alpha   90.00
_cell.angle_beta   90.00
_cell.angle_gamma   90.00
#
_symmetry.space_group_name_H-M   'P 1'
#
loop_
_entity.id
_entity.type
_entity.pdbx_description
1 polymer ?
#
loop_
_entity_poly.entity_id
_entity_poly.type
_entity_poly.pdbx_seq_one_letter_code
_entity_poly.pdbx_strand_id
1 'polypeptide(L)'
;MPDQLDTYISEHADRWTAELRELCAIPSEATDADALRGAAAWCEQRLHAAGCDARQVSLDGAPPLVVGETGSGARTLIGVQHYDVQPAVP
;
A
#
# COMPACT_ATOMS: atom_id res chain seq x y z
N MET A 1 -20.02 23.01 -8.19
CA MET A 1 -19.64 23.17 -6.78
C MET A 1 -19.03 21.84 -6.36
N PRO A 2 -17.82 21.81 -5.80
CA PRO A 2 -17.22 20.58 -5.30
C PRO A 2 -18.14 19.95 -4.25
N ASP A 3 -18.25 18.63 -4.23
CA ASP A 3 -18.95 17.94 -3.16
C ASP A 3 -18.04 17.69 -1.93
N GLN A 4 -18.55 16.95 -0.95
CA GLN A 4 -17.79 16.65 0.27
C GLN A 4 -16.57 15.77 0.00
N LEU A 5 -16.66 14.84 -0.95
CA LEU A 5 -15.56 13.95 -1.31
C LEU A 5 -14.47 14.73 -2.06
N ASP A 6 -14.85 15.58 -3.01
CA ASP A 6 -13.92 16.45 -3.73
C ASP A 6 -13.12 17.33 -2.76
N THR A 7 -13.81 17.90 -1.77
CA THR A 7 -13.20 18.73 -0.72
C THR A 7 -12.21 17.93 0.12
N TYR A 8 -12.62 16.75 0.60
CA TYR A 8 -11.75 15.88 1.38
C TYR A 8 -10.50 15.46 0.60
N ILE A 9 -10.64 15.10 -0.68
CA ILE A 9 -9.51 14.74 -1.54
C ILE A 9 -8.55 15.92 -1.67
N SER A 10 -9.06 17.11 -1.98
CA SER A 10 -8.24 18.31 -2.14
C SER A 10 -7.46 18.67 -0.88
N GLU A 11 -8.04 18.49 0.31
CA GLU A 11 -7.39 18.78 1.59
C GLU A 11 -6.26 17.81 1.94
N HIS A 12 -6.27 16.59 1.38
CA HIS A 12 -5.32 15.53 1.73
C HIS A 12 -4.36 15.15 0.60
N ALA A 13 -4.56 15.66 -0.62
CA ALA A 13 -3.81 15.30 -1.82
C ALA A 13 -2.30 15.46 -1.67
N ASP A 14 -1.83 16.55 -1.04
CA ASP A 14 -0.40 16.80 -0.84
C ASP A 14 0.24 15.74 0.06
N ARG A 15 -0.46 15.33 1.13
CA ARG A 15 -0.02 14.26 2.03
C ARG A 15 0.05 12.94 1.29
N TRP A 16 -0.99 12.57 0.55
CA TRP A 16 -1.01 11.31 -0.22
C TRP A 16 0.05 11.28 -1.32
N THR A 17 0.35 12.43 -1.93
CA THR A 17 1.42 12.54 -2.92
C THR A 17 2.79 12.36 -2.27
N ALA A 18 3.03 12.96 -1.10
CA ALA A 18 4.27 12.78 -0.34
C ALA A 18 4.46 11.31 0.06
N GLU A 19 3.41 10.67 0.54
CA GLU A 19 3.35 9.26 0.87
C GLU A 19 3.62 8.35 -0.34
N LEU A 20 3.02 8.64 -1.50
CA LEU A 20 3.31 7.90 -2.74
C LEU A 20 4.79 8.04 -3.12
N ARG A 21 5.36 9.23 -2.97
CA ARG A 21 6.79 9.47 -3.21
C ARG A 21 7.67 8.63 -2.28
N GLU A 22 7.29 8.46 -1.01
CA GLU A 22 8.01 7.59 -0.07
C GLU A 22 8.00 6.13 -0.51
N LEU A 23 6.83 5.60 -0.91
CA LEU A 23 6.74 4.24 -1.45
C LEU A 23 7.57 4.08 -2.73
N CYS A 24 7.49 5.03 -3.67
CA CYS A 24 8.27 5.03 -4.91
C CYS A 24 9.79 5.11 -4.69
N ALA A 25 10.24 5.61 -3.53
CA ALA A 25 11.66 5.63 -3.20
C ALA A 25 12.19 4.26 -2.75
N ILE A 26 11.31 3.28 -2.50
CA ILE A 26 11.68 1.89 -2.22
C ILE A 26 11.86 1.17 -3.56
N PRO A 27 13.07 0.69 -3.90
CA PRO A 27 13.34 0.02 -5.17
C PRO A 27 12.90 -1.45 -5.13
N SER A 28 11.60 -1.70 -4.94
CA SER A 28 11.00 -3.02 -4.76
C SER A 28 10.97 -3.88 -6.03
N GLU A 29 12.10 -4.00 -6.72
CA GLU A 29 12.26 -4.89 -7.86
C GLU A 29 12.05 -6.35 -7.45
N ALA A 30 11.45 -7.16 -8.31
CA ALA A 30 11.08 -8.54 -7.99
C ALA A 30 12.26 -9.45 -7.58
N THR A 31 13.49 -9.05 -7.91
CA THR A 31 14.75 -9.76 -7.59
C THR A 31 15.38 -9.31 -6.28
N ASP A 32 14.94 -8.20 -5.68
CA ASP A 32 15.46 -7.67 -4.43
C ASP A 32 14.54 -8.00 -3.25
N ALA A 33 14.85 -9.10 -2.58
CA ALA A 33 14.06 -9.59 -1.45
C ALA A 33 14.04 -8.63 -0.25
N ASP A 34 15.10 -7.82 -0.05
CA ASP A 34 15.16 -6.84 1.04
C ASP A 34 14.27 -5.63 0.73
N ALA A 35 14.34 -5.12 -0.49
CA ALA A 35 13.48 -4.02 -0.92
C ALA A 35 11.99 -4.42 -0.92
N LEU A 36 11.67 -5.64 -1.36
CA LEU A 36 10.31 -6.19 -1.28
C LEU A 36 9.79 -6.30 0.15
N ARG A 37 10.63 -6.71 1.12
CA ARG A 37 10.26 -6.70 2.55
C ARG A 37 10.03 -5.29 3.07
N GLY A 38 10.86 -4.33 2.64
CA GLY A 38 10.72 -2.91 2.98
C GLY A 38 9.39 -2.33 2.48
N ALA A 39 9.04 -2.59 1.22
CA ALA A 39 7.77 -2.15 0.63
C ALA A 39 6.56 -2.79 1.31
N ALA A 40 6.62 -4.10 1.63
CA ALA A 40 5.57 -4.78 2.37
C ALA A 40 5.35 -4.17 3.76
N ALA A 41 6.42 -3.90 4.50
CA ALA A 41 6.36 -3.25 5.81
C ALA A 41 5.80 -1.83 5.73
N TRP A 42 6.17 -1.07 4.69
CA TRP A 42 5.59 0.25 4.46
C TRP A 42 4.08 0.15 4.22
N CYS A 43 3.63 -0.74 3.32
CA CYS A 43 2.21 -0.95 3.03
C CYS A 43 1.40 -1.35 4.28
N GLU A 44 1.92 -2.26 5.11
CA GLU A 44 1.29 -2.67 6.37
C GLU A 44 1.11 -1.47 7.32
N GLN A 45 2.15 -0.66 7.52
CA GLN A 45 2.08 0.54 8.34
C GLN A 45 1.06 1.55 7.81
N ARG A 46 0.97 1.71 6.48
CA ARG A 46 0.02 2.62 5.85
C ARG A 46 -1.43 2.16 6.00
N LEU A 47 -1.68 0.85 5.90
CA LEU A 47 -2.99 0.27 6.16
C LEU A 47 -3.39 0.43 7.63
N HIS A 48 -2.46 0.23 8.58
CA HIS A 48 -2.71 0.53 9.99
C HIS A 48 -3.04 2.01 10.22
N ALA A 49 -2.28 2.93 9.61
CA ALA A 49 -2.55 4.36 9.71
C ALA A 49 -3.91 4.76 9.11
N ALA A 50 -4.43 3.99 8.15
CA ALA A 50 -5.76 4.15 7.59
C ALA A 50 -6.88 3.50 8.44
N GLY A 51 -6.54 2.84 9.55
CA GLY A 51 -7.50 2.20 10.45
C GLY A 51 -7.86 0.77 10.07
N CYS A 52 -7.07 0.10 9.24
CA CYS A 52 -7.23 -1.33 8.95
C CYS A 52 -6.52 -2.20 10.00
N ASP A 53 -7.09 -3.38 10.25
CA ASP A 53 -6.34 -4.49 10.83
C ASP A 53 -5.46 -5.07 9.73
N ALA A 54 -4.17 -4.73 9.76
CA ALA A 54 -3.20 -5.11 8.74
C ALA A 54 -2.21 -6.13 9.28
N ARG A 55 -1.81 -7.07 8.43
CA ARG A 55 -0.79 -8.07 8.74
C ARG A 55 -0.08 -8.54 7.49
N GLN A 56 1.17 -8.95 7.63
CA GLN A 56 1.90 -9.68 6.60
C GLN A 56 1.68 -11.20 6.69
N VAL A 57 1.57 -11.85 5.55
CA VAL A 57 1.58 -13.32 5.39
C VAL A 57 2.80 -13.69 4.57
N SER A 58 3.67 -14.51 5.16
CA SER A 58 4.91 -14.94 4.51
C SER A 58 4.83 -16.41 4.10
N LEU A 59 5.45 -16.72 2.96
CA LEU A 59 5.66 -18.07 2.46
C LEU A 59 7.11 -18.17 1.96
N ASP A 60 7.77 -19.29 2.21
CA ASP A 60 9.15 -19.50 1.78
C ASP A 60 9.28 -19.33 0.25
N GLY A 61 10.26 -18.53 -0.16
CA GLY A 61 10.50 -18.24 -1.58
C GLY A 61 9.54 -17.24 -2.22
N ALA A 62 8.66 -16.60 -1.46
CA ALA A 62 7.72 -15.58 -1.95
C ALA A 62 7.85 -14.24 -1.19
N PRO A 63 7.60 -13.09 -1.84
CA PRO A 63 7.45 -11.80 -1.16
C PRO A 63 6.24 -11.82 -0.19
N PRO A 64 6.27 -11.06 0.93
CA PRO A 64 5.16 -11.04 1.88
C PRO A 64 3.86 -10.50 1.29
N LEU A 65 2.76 -11.25 1.43
CA LEU A 65 1.43 -10.71 1.11
C LEU A 65 0.97 -9.80 2.25
N VAL A 66 0.66 -8.54 1.96
CA VAL A 66 0.06 -7.62 2.92
C VAL A 66 -1.46 -7.71 2.82
N VAL A 67 -2.12 -8.01 3.93
CA VAL A 67 -3.59 -8.08 4.03
C VAL A 67 -4.05 -7.04 5.02
N GLY A 68 -5.00 -6.19 4.63
CA GLY A 68 -5.65 -5.21 5.49
C GLY A 68 -7.18 -5.36 5.43
N GLU A 69 -7.82 -5.41 6.58
CA GLU A 69 -9.26 -5.59 6.71
C GLU A 69 -9.88 -4.47 7.55
N THR A 70 -11.06 -3.99 7.16
CA THR A 70 -11.84 -3.00 7.92
C THR A 70 -13.32 -3.08 7.58
N GLY A 71 -14.16 -2.51 8.45
CA GLY A 71 -15.62 -2.53 8.33
C GLY A 71 -16.28 -3.82 8.84
N SER A 72 -17.61 -3.82 8.90
CA SER A 72 -18.42 -4.91 9.45
C SER A 72 -19.74 -5.12 8.69
N GLY A 73 -19.81 -4.65 7.44
CA GLY A 73 -21.00 -4.74 6.60
C GLY A 73 -21.29 -6.16 6.10
N ALA A 74 -22.50 -6.38 5.59
CA ALA A 74 -22.95 -7.68 5.10
C ALA A 74 -22.32 -8.11 3.74
N ARG A 75 -21.55 -7.23 3.10
CA ARG A 75 -20.88 -7.48 1.82
C ARG A 75 -19.40 -7.14 1.95
N THR A 76 -18.56 -7.91 1.28
CA THR A 76 -17.11 -7.71 1.25
C THR A 76 -16.70 -7.18 -0.12
N LEU A 77 -15.93 -6.09 -0.14
CA LEU A 77 -15.22 -5.62 -1.33
C LEU A 77 -13.75 -6.00 -1.17
N ILE A 78 -13.14 -6.57 -2.21
CA ILE A 78 -11.72 -6.91 -2.23
C ILE A 78 -11.02 -5.99 -3.22
N GLY A 79 -10.03 -5.24 -2.73
CA GLY A 79 -9.08 -4.51 -3.56
C GLY A 79 -7.77 -5.28 -3.63
N VAL A 80 -7.26 -5.53 -4.83
CA VAL A 80 -5.95 -6.17 -5.05
C VAL A 80 -5.03 -5.19 -5.74
N GLN A 81 -3.82 -5.04 -5.19
CA GLN A 81 -2.74 -4.22 -5.72
C GLN A 81 -1.42 -4.97 -5.54
N HIS A 82 -0.36 -4.46 -6.16
CA HIS A 82 0.99 -5.01 -6.03
C HIS A 82 1.97 -3.88 -5.71
N TYR A 83 3.04 -4.22 -4.99
CA TYR A 83 4.07 -3.25 -4.57
C TYR A 83 5.43 -3.52 -5.22
N ASP A 84 5.58 -4.62 -5.96
CA ASP A 84 6.76 -4.89 -6.76
C ASP A 84 6.76 -4.04 -8.03
N VAL A 85 7.97 -3.66 -8.47
CA VAL A 85 8.18 -2.83 -9.65
C VAL A 85 9.10 -3.52 -10.65
N GLN A 86 9.07 -3.02 -11.89
CA GLN A 86 10.05 -3.38 -12.90
C GLN A 86 11.36 -2.61 -12.66
N PRO A 87 12.50 -3.12 -13.15
CA PRO A 87 13.74 -2.37 -13.17
C PRO A 87 13.57 -1.01 -13.86
N ALA A 88 14.18 0.02 -13.29
CA ALA A 88 14.09 1.38 -13.84
C ALA A 88 14.80 1.53 -15.20
N VAL A 89 15.73 0.61 -15.51
CA VAL A 89 16.47 0.57 -16.77
C VAL A 89 16.24 -0.81 -17.44
N PRO A 90 15.94 -0.86 -18.75
CA PRO A 90 15.70 -2.11 -19.48
C PRO A 90 16.90 -3.05 -19.57
#